data_AF-A0A973GNQ8-F1
#
_entry.id   AF-A0A973GNQ8-F1
#
_cell.length_a   1.000
_cell.length_b   1.000
_cell.length_c   1.000
_cell.angle_alpha   90.00
_cell.angle_beta   90.00
_cell.angle_gamma   90.00
#
_symmetry.space_group_name_H-M   'P 1'
#
loop_
_entity.id
_entity.type
_entity.pdbx_description
1 polymer ?
#
loop_
_entity_poly.entity_id
_entity_poly.type
_entity_poly.pdbx_seq_one_letter_code
_entity_poly.pdbx_strand_id
1 'polypeptide(L)'
;IEQRDYDQSVASYDALVKKGDLKASSVSVNGNNGTRLEGAFSKDIHGAAVIFKIRDKTLTVRTDATTFISNGDFNSLVSTIKINR
;
A
#
# COMPACT_ATOMS: atom_id res chain seq x y z
N ILE A 1 1.60 -12.73 1.67
CA ILE A 1 2.69 -12.58 0.67
C ILE A 1 2.14 -13.08 -0.64
N GLU A 2 2.07 -12.22 -1.67
CA GLU A 2 1.51 -12.56 -2.97
C GLU A 2 2.60 -13.09 -3.92
N GLN A 3 2.22 -13.98 -4.84
CA GLN A 3 3.09 -14.51 -5.90
C GLN A 3 3.03 -13.66 -7.19
N ARG A 4 2.60 -12.39 -7.06
CA ARG A 4 2.63 -11.41 -8.15
C ARG A 4 3.84 -10.52 -8.04
N ASP A 5 4.40 -10.17 -9.19
CA ASP A 5 5.46 -9.19 -9.27
C ASP A 5 4.99 -7.83 -8.75
N TYR A 6 5.89 -7.13 -8.06
CA TYR A 6 5.63 -5.81 -7.47
C TYR A 6 5.00 -4.84 -8.48
N ASP A 7 5.55 -4.80 -9.70
CA ASP A 7 5.08 -3.91 -10.75
C ASP A 7 3.66 -4.28 -11.20
N GLN A 8 3.32 -5.56 -11.23
CA GLN A 8 1.95 -6.02 -11.54
C GLN A 8 0.98 -5.66 -10.42
N SER A 9 1.40 -5.80 -9.16
CA SER A 9 0.57 -5.41 -8.01
C SER A 9 0.31 -3.91 -8.02
N VAL A 10 1.31 -3.06 -8.30
CA VAL A 10 1.11 -1.61 -8.42
C VAL A 10 0.24 -1.28 -9.64
N ALA A 11 0.54 -1.85 -10.81
CA ALA A 11 -0.19 -1.58 -12.06
C ALA A 11 -1.67 -1.97 -11.98
N SER A 12 -2.03 -2.93 -11.13
CA SER A 12 -3.44 -3.31 -10.91
C SER A 12 -4.30 -2.15 -10.38
N TYR A 13 -3.68 -1.11 -9.80
CA TYR A 13 -4.36 0.09 -9.28
C TYR A 13 -4.32 1.29 -10.22
N ASP A 14 -3.61 1.22 -11.36
CA ASP A 14 -3.41 2.35 -12.28
C ASP A 14 -4.71 2.97 -12.77
N ALA A 15 -5.72 2.13 -13.05
CA ALA A 15 -7.02 2.61 -13.51
C ALA A 15 -7.71 3.48 -12.45
N LEU A 16 -7.64 3.07 -11.18
CA LEU A 16 -8.21 3.81 -10.04
C LEU A 16 -7.41 5.08 -9.74
N VAL A 17 -6.08 5.03 -9.89
CA VAL A 17 -5.22 6.21 -9.73
C VAL A 17 -5.48 7.24 -10.82
N LYS A 18 -5.55 6.81 -12.09
CA LYS A 18 -5.84 7.69 -13.23
C LYS A 18 -7.23 8.31 -13.14
N LYS A 19 -8.20 7.57 -12.59
CA LYS A 19 -9.56 8.05 -12.34
C LYS A 19 -9.63 9.05 -11.18
N GLY A 20 -8.66 9.02 -10.25
CA GLY A 20 -8.63 9.86 -9.05
C GLY A 20 -9.28 9.21 -7.82
N ASP A 21 -9.72 7.96 -7.93
CA ASP A 21 -10.28 7.20 -6.80
C ASP A 21 -9.19 6.82 -5.79
N LEU A 22 -7.96 6.59 -6.27
CA LEU A 22 -6.78 6.34 -5.44
C LEU A 22 -5.71 7.42 -5.67
N LYS A 23 -5.07 7.84 -4.59
CA LYS A 23 -3.87 8.65 -4.61
C LYS A 23 -2.65 7.77 -4.39
N ALA A 24 -1.76 7.72 -5.37
CA ALA A 24 -0.46 7.06 -5.26
C ALA A 24 0.60 8.02 -4.71
N SER A 25 1.47 7.52 -3.83
CA SER A 25 2.62 8.24 -3.28
C SER A 25 3.75 7.27 -2.96
N SER A 26 5.00 7.73 -3.05
CA SER A 26 6.15 6.93 -2.60
C SER A 26 6.27 6.99 -1.08
N VAL A 27 6.64 5.87 -0.47
CA VAL A 27 6.96 5.79 0.96
C VAL A 27 8.29 5.08 1.16
N SER A 28 9.06 5.52 2.15
CA SER A 28 10.29 4.86 2.57
C SER A 28 10.22 4.59 4.07
N VAL A 29 10.33 3.32 4.46
CA VAL A 29 10.26 2.87 5.85
C VAL A 29 11.47 1.98 6.14
N ASN A 30 12.28 2.36 7.13
CA ASN A 30 13.46 1.58 7.55
C ASN A 30 14.38 1.21 6.37
N GLY A 31 14.54 2.12 5.40
CA GLY A 31 15.35 1.89 4.20
C GLY A 31 14.72 0.97 3.15
N ASN A 32 13.42 0.67 3.28
CA ASN A 32 12.63 -0.07 2.31
C ASN A 32 11.67 0.88 1.61
N ASN A 33 11.80 0.99 0.29
CA ASN A 33 10.92 1.80 -0.53
C ASN A 33 9.67 1.00 -0.92
N GLY A 34 8.55 1.70 -1.03
CA GLY A 34 7.29 1.14 -1.45
C GLY A 34 6.36 2.19 -2.06
N THR A 35 5.22 1.73 -2.53
CA THR A 35 4.13 2.56 -3.04
C THR A 35 2.98 2.54 -2.06
N ARG A 36 2.54 3.73 -1.62
CA ARG A 36 1.34 3.92 -0.81
C ARG A 36 0.19 4.41 -1.69
N LEU A 37 -0.93 3.72 -1.58
CA LEU A 37 -2.20 4.02 -2.21
C LEU A 37 -3.20 4.38 -1.12
N GLU A 38 -3.91 5.49 -1.27
CA GLU A 38 -4.95 5.90 -0.33
C GLU A 38 -6.18 6.38 -1.10
N GLY A 39 -7.38 5.98 -0.67
CA GLY A 39 -8.63 6.40 -1.28
C GLY A 39 -9.65 5.25 -1.41
N ALA A 40 -10.52 5.36 -2.41
CA ALA A 40 -11.54 4.38 -2.74
C ALA A 40 -10.94 3.24 -3.59
N PHE A 41 -10.83 2.05 -2.99
CA PHE A 41 -10.44 0.83 -3.71
C PHE A 41 -11.64 0.19 -4.44
N SER A 42 -12.85 0.45 -3.95
CA SER A 42 -14.11 0.11 -4.59
C SER A 42 -15.19 1.10 -4.09
N LYS A 43 -16.45 0.89 -4.50
CA LYS A 43 -17.58 1.70 -3.99
C LYS A 43 -17.77 1.56 -2.48
N ASP A 44 -17.47 0.38 -1.94
CA ASP A 44 -17.73 0.02 -0.54
C ASP A 44 -16.47 0.05 0.33
N ILE A 45 -15.29 0.20 -0.30
CA ILE A 45 -14.01 0.11 0.40
C ILE A 45 -13.19 1.38 0.20
N HIS A 46 -12.97 2.10 1.29
CA HIS A 46 -12.15 3.30 1.31
C HIS A 46 -11.11 3.21 2.43
N GLY A 47 -9.83 3.24 2.07
CA GLY A 47 -8.74 3.01 3.02
C GLY A 47 -7.38 3.28 2.42
N ALA A 48 -6.38 2.48 2.82
CA ALA A 48 -5.01 2.63 2.33
C ALA A 48 -4.32 1.28 2.18
N ALA A 49 -3.42 1.19 1.21
CA ALA A 49 -2.53 0.08 1.00
C ALA A 49 -1.09 0.58 0.87
N VAL A 50 -0.13 -0.13 1.43
CA VAL A 50 1.29 0.08 1.24
C VAL A 50 1.91 -1.19 0.69
N ILE A 51 2.52 -1.08 -0.48
CA ILE A 51 3.08 -2.18 -1.24
C ILE A 51 4.60 -2.07 -1.18
N PHE A 52 5.26 -3.14 -0.72
CA PHE A 52 6.71 -3.26 -0.66
C PHE A 52 7.18 -4.43 -1.53
N LYS A 53 8.33 -4.27 -2.18
CA LYS A 53 9.03 -5.37 -2.85
C LYS A 53 9.94 -6.09 -1.85
N ILE A 54 9.83 -7.40 -1.77
CA ILE A 54 10.68 -8.28 -0.95
C ILE A 54 11.29 -9.34 -1.87
N ARG A 55 12.49 -9.08 -2.40
CA ARG A 55 13.16 -9.95 -3.38
C ARG A 55 12.25 -10.23 -4.60
N ASP A 56 11.82 -11.48 -4.76
CA ASP A 56 10.92 -11.99 -5.80
C ASP A 56 9.43 -11.89 -5.42
N LYS A 57 9.10 -11.34 -4.25
CA LYS A 57 7.75 -11.31 -3.71
C LYS A 57 7.26 -9.90 -3.42
N THR A 58 5.96 -9.80 -3.21
CA THR A 58 5.27 -8.56 -2.88
C THR A 58 4.58 -8.68 -1.52
N LEU A 59 4.80 -7.68 -0.66
CA LEU A 59 4.08 -7.49 0.59
C LEU A 59 3.14 -6.30 0.43
N THR A 60 1.84 -6.54 0.57
CA THR A 60 0.83 -5.49 0.64
C THR A 60 0.27 -5.46 2.05
N VAL A 61 0.38 -4.31 2.71
CA VAL A 61 -0.28 -4.04 3.99
C VAL A 61 -1.42 -3.09 3.72
N ARG A 62 -2.65 -3.48 4.06
CA ARG A 62 -3.85 -2.72 3.68
C ARG A 62 -4.84 -2.64 4.83
N THR A 63 -5.54 -1.52 4.89
CA THR A 63 -6.74 -1.31 5.70
C THR A 63 -7.87 -0.83 4.81
N ASP A 64 -9.07 -1.33 5.10
CA ASP A 64 -10.30 -1.01 4.36
C ASP A 64 -11.15 0.07 5.04
N ALA A 65 -10.64 0.64 6.14
CA ALA A 65 -11.30 1.72 6.87
C ALA A 65 -10.35 2.90 7.08
N THR A 66 -10.89 4.09 6.83
CA THR A 66 -10.19 5.36 7.04
C THR A 66 -9.85 5.62 8.50
N THR A 67 -10.66 5.12 9.44
CA THR A 67 -10.47 5.32 10.87
C THR A 67 -9.08 4.89 11.35
N PHE A 68 -8.57 3.75 10.87
CA PHE A 68 -7.23 3.25 11.23
C PHE A 68 -6.09 4.07 10.62
N ILE A 69 -6.37 4.86 9.59
CA ILE A 69 -5.41 5.81 9.02
C ILE A 69 -5.44 7.10 9.83
N SER A 70 -6.63 7.62 10.10
CA SER A 70 -6.85 8.88 10.81
C SER A 70 -6.41 8.85 12.27
N ASN A 71 -6.56 7.71 12.94
CA ASN A 71 -6.08 7.53 14.32
C ASN A 71 -4.57 7.19 14.40
N GLY A 72 -3.91 6.98 13.25
CA GLY A 72 -2.47 6.73 13.16
C GLY A 72 -2.04 5.28 13.36
N ASP A 73 -2.94 4.35 13.68
CA ASP A 73 -2.60 2.94 13.94
C ASP A 73 -1.96 2.28 12.71
N PHE A 74 -2.57 2.47 11.54
CA PHE A 74 -2.10 1.92 10.28
C PHE A 74 -0.70 2.44 9.93
N ASN A 75 -0.50 3.75 10.06
CA ASN A 75 0.79 4.37 9.77
C ASN A 75 1.87 3.90 10.76
N SER A 76 1.51 3.74 12.04
CA SER A 76 2.40 3.21 13.08
C SER A 76 2.81 1.78 12.76
N LEU A 77 1.85 0.90 12.42
CA LEU A 77 2.13 -0.48 12.02
C LEU A 77 3.05 -0.54 10.79
N VAL A 78 2.74 0.25 9.76
CA VAL A 78 3.58 0.33 8.55
C VAL A 78 5.00 0.77 8.89
N SER A 79 5.18 1.72 9.81
CA SER A 79 6.50 2.22 10.20
C SER A 79 7.39 1.17 10.90
N THR A 80 6.78 0.13 11.49
CA THR A 80 7.51 -0.98 12.12
C THR A 80 8.05 -2.01 11.13
N ILE A 81 7.67 -1.92 9.86
CA ILE A 81 8.07 -2.92 8.86
C ILE A 81 9.59 -2.90 8.68
N LYS A 82 10.20 -4.04 8.97
CA LYS A 82 11.62 -4.31 8.78
C LYS A 82 11.78 -5.57 7.92
N ILE A 83 12.30 -5.40 6.71
CA ILE A 83 12.60 -6.50 5.81
C ILE A 83 14.04 -6.94 6.06
N ASN A 84 14.22 -8.17 6.54
CA ASN A 84 15.55 -8.75 6.70
C ASN A 84 16.12 -9.05 5.31
N ARG A 85 17.36 -8.59 5.08
CA ARG A 85 18.07 -8.76 3.81
C ARG A 85 18.90 -10.02 3.82
#